data_AF-A0A848U147-F1
#
_entry.id   AF-A0A848U147-F1
#
_cell.length_a   1.000
_cell.length_b   1.000
_cell.length_c   1.000
_cell.angle_alpha   90.00
_cell.angle_beta   90.00
_cell.angle_gamma   90.00
#
_symmetry.space_group_name_H-M   'P 1'
#
loop_
_entity.id
_entity.type
_entity.pdbx_description
1 polymer ?
#
loop_
_entity_poly.entity_id
_entity_poly.type
_entity_poly.pdbx_seq_one_letter_code
_entity_poly.pdbx_strand_id
1 'polypeptide(L)'
;PDLAKKDAEAIQKWAKSAFKVVGGTGVPRIDFLSNQKTGEIWLNEINPIPGSFAFFLWEKAEQSLLFTELLNHLLEESIDQSRLRKLPYDPVPEEGRLFHRK
;
A
#
# COMPACT_ATOMS: atom_id res chain seq x y z
N PRO A 1 -13.22 19.42 -2.85
CA PRO A 1 -14.64 19.03 -2.82
C PRO A 1 -15.05 18.77 -1.37
N ASP A 2 -16.17 19.36 -0.92
CA ASP A 2 -16.75 18.96 0.36
C ASP A 2 -17.36 17.56 0.18
N LEU A 3 -16.76 16.59 0.85
CA LEU A 3 -17.22 15.20 0.85
C LEU A 3 -18.01 14.97 2.14
N ALA A 4 -19.18 14.34 2.04
CA ALA A 4 -19.94 13.96 3.23
C ALA A 4 -19.10 13.00 4.09
N LYS A 5 -19.16 13.15 5.42
CA LYS A 5 -18.38 12.32 6.35
C LYS A 5 -18.55 10.82 6.12
N LYS A 6 -19.79 10.39 5.83
CA LYS A 6 -20.12 9.01 5.49
C LYS A 6 -19.35 8.49 4.27
N ASP A 7 -19.21 9.31 3.23
CA ASP A 7 -18.54 8.93 1.99
C ASP A 7 -17.02 8.88 2.21
N ALA A 8 -16.46 9.80 3.00
CA ALA A 8 -15.06 9.76 3.40
C ALA A 8 -14.72 8.46 4.16
N GLU A 9 -15.57 8.08 5.13
CA GLU A 9 -15.41 6.83 5.89
C GLU A 9 -15.54 5.59 5.00
N ALA A 10 -16.48 5.60 4.05
CA ALA A 10 -16.66 4.52 3.07
C ALA A 10 -15.43 4.37 2.17
N ILE A 11 -14.92 5.46 1.61
CA ILE A 11 -13.71 5.48 0.79
C ILE A 11 -12.51 4.93 1.57
N GLN A 12 -12.30 5.36 2.82
CA GLN A 12 -11.21 4.85 3.66
C GLN A 12 -11.34 3.34 3.91
N LYS A 13 -12.56 2.85 4.17
CA LYS A 13 -12.83 1.41 4.36
C LYS A 13 -12.54 0.62 3.08
N TRP A 14 -12.96 1.11 1.92
CA TRP A 14 -12.72 0.46 0.63
C TRP A 14 -11.24 0.49 0.25
N ALA A 15 -10.54 1.61 0.47
CA ALA A 15 -9.11 1.75 0.24
C ALA A 15 -8.31 0.71 1.04
N LYS A 16 -8.59 0.57 2.35
CA LYS A 16 -7.97 -0.47 3.20
C LYS A 16 -8.26 -1.89 2.71
N SER A 17 -9.49 -2.12 2.24
CA SER A 17 -9.90 -3.43 1.72
C SER A 17 -9.18 -3.76 0.42
N ALA A 18 -9.15 -2.82 -0.53
CA ALA A 18 -8.45 -2.96 -1.79
C ALA A 18 -6.95 -3.19 -1.58
N PHE A 19 -6.32 -2.39 -0.71
CA PHE A 19 -4.91 -2.54 -0.33
C PHE A 19 -4.61 -3.96 0.19
N LYS A 20 -5.44 -4.48 1.10
CA LYS A 20 -5.28 -5.85 1.62
C LYS A 20 -5.44 -6.92 0.53
N VAL A 21 -6.43 -6.77 -0.35
CA VAL A 21 -6.73 -7.77 -1.39
C VAL A 21 -5.59 -7.90 -2.40
N VAL A 22 -4.91 -6.80 -2.75
CA VAL A 22 -3.80 -6.82 -3.71
C VAL A 22 -2.45 -7.19 -3.10
N GLY A 23 -2.42 -7.66 -1.83
CA GLY A 23 -1.18 -8.02 -1.13
C GLY A 23 -0.38 -6.79 -0.68
N GLY A 24 -1.08 -5.72 -0.31
CA GLY A 24 -0.55 -4.38 -0.11
C GLY A 24 0.73 -4.29 0.71
N THR A 25 1.72 -3.64 0.11
CA THR A 25 2.96 -3.17 0.72
C THR A 25 3.23 -1.75 0.22
N GLY A 26 4.00 -0.97 0.97
CA GLY A 26 4.39 0.39 0.59
C GLY A 26 3.27 1.42 0.78
N VAL A 27 3.30 2.48 -0.02
CA VAL A 27 2.33 3.59 0.07
C VAL A 27 1.68 3.88 -1.30
N PRO A 28 0.73 3.03 -1.73
CA PRO A 28 0.00 3.28 -2.96
C PRO A 28 -0.95 4.47 -2.82
N ARG A 29 -1.16 5.20 -3.91
CA ARG A 29 -2.31 6.11 -4.05
C ARG A 29 -3.50 5.32 -4.56
N ILE A 30 -4.65 5.47 -3.93
CA ILE A 30 -5.89 4.79 -4.33
C ILE A 30 -6.89 5.87 -4.76
N ASP A 31 -7.20 5.87 -6.05
CA ASP A 31 -7.99 6.89 -6.69
C ASP A 31 -9.44 6.41 -6.85
N PHE A 32 -10.40 7.27 -6.50
CA PHE A 32 -11.83 7.02 -6.63
C PHE A 32 -12.46 8.05 -7.56
N LEU A 33 -13.44 7.61 -8.33
CA LEU A 33 -14.32 8.49 -9.11
C LEU A 33 -15.66 8.63 -8.39
N SER A 34 -16.24 9.82 -8.43
CA SER A 34 -17.58 10.07 -7.90
C SER A 34 -18.45 10.75 -8.96
N ASN A 35 -19.69 10.29 -9.09
CA ASN A 35 -20.70 10.95 -9.92
C ASN A 35 -21.48 11.96 -9.08
N GLN A 36 -21.34 13.24 -9.42
CA GLN A 36 -22.00 14.34 -8.70
C GLN A 36 -23.54 14.31 -8.79
N LYS A 37 -24.12 13.68 -9.82
CA LYS A 37 -25.58 13.61 -9.99
C LYS A 37 -26.21 12.46 -9.21
N THR A 38 -25.56 11.28 -9.22
CA THR A 38 -26.11 10.06 -8.60
C THR A 38 -25.56 9.81 -7.19
N GLY A 39 -24.43 10.42 -6.84
CA GLY A 39 -23.71 10.17 -5.59
C GLY A 39 -22.94 8.85 -5.57
N GLU A 40 -22.90 8.12 -6.68
CA GLU A 40 -22.15 6.86 -6.78
C GLU A 40 -20.64 7.11 -6.72
N ILE A 41 -19.92 6.18 -6.13
CA ILE A 41 -18.46 6.21 -5.96
C ILE A 41 -17.89 4.88 -6.41
N TRP A 42 -16.85 4.91 -7.24
CA TRP A 42 -16.18 3.73 -7.77
C TRP A 42 -14.67 3.81 -7.54
N LEU A 43 -14.07 2.65 -7.24
CA LEU A 43 -12.62 2.50 -7.30
C LEU A 43 -12.18 2.64 -8.76
N ASN A 44 -11.22 3.52 -9.03
CA ASN A 44 -10.71 3.78 -10.37
C ASN A 44 -9.36 3.09 -10.58
N GLU A 45 -8.38 3.39 -9.71
CA GLU A 45 -7.01 2.93 -9.88
C GLU A 45 -6.32 2.76 -8.52
N ILE A 46 -5.39 1.80 -8.47
CA ILE A 46 -4.40 1.67 -7.39
C ILE A 46 -3.03 1.90 -8.02
N ASN A 47 -2.33 2.94 -7.54
CA ASN A 47 -1.02 3.36 -8.02
C ASN A 47 0.05 3.00 -6.99
N PRO A 48 0.85 1.92 -7.16
CA PRO A 48 1.83 1.47 -6.16
C PRO A 48 3.01 2.42 -5.97
N ILE A 49 3.44 3.11 -7.02
CA ILE A 49 4.50 4.12 -6.99
C ILE A 49 3.93 5.40 -7.61
N PRO A 50 3.12 6.16 -6.86
CA PRO A 50 2.47 7.32 -7.42
C PRO A 50 3.47 8.47 -7.56
N GLY A 51 3.38 9.22 -8.66
CA GLY A 51 4.12 10.48 -8.80
C GLY A 51 3.81 11.49 -7.69
N SER A 52 2.71 11.31 -6.94
CA SER A 52 2.39 12.08 -5.73
C SER A 52 3.44 11.99 -4.63
N PHE A 53 4.37 11.04 -4.68
CA PHE A 53 5.60 11.09 -3.87
C PHE A 53 6.33 12.43 -3.99
N ALA A 54 6.36 13.02 -5.19
CA ALA A 54 7.00 14.30 -5.41
C ALA A 54 6.14 15.50 -4.96
N PHE A 55 4.86 15.27 -4.67
CA PHE A 55 3.87 16.32 -4.36
C PHE A 55 3.38 16.29 -2.91
N PHE A 56 3.94 15.43 -2.05
CA PHE A 56 3.73 15.41 -0.60
C PHE A 56 2.25 15.41 -0.16
N LEU A 57 1.36 14.76 -0.93
CA LEU A 57 -0.09 14.84 -0.68
C LEU A 57 -0.52 14.34 0.72
N TRP A 58 0.30 13.49 1.36
CA TRP A 58 0.06 12.98 2.71
C TRP A 58 0.36 14.00 3.81
N GLU A 59 1.11 15.08 3.54
CA GLU A 59 1.39 16.13 4.54
C GLU A 59 0.12 16.89 4.96
N LYS A 60 -0.94 16.81 4.15
CA LYS A 60 -2.26 17.35 4.48
C LYS A 60 -3.13 16.43 5.34
N ALA A 61 -2.66 15.23 5.66
CA ALA A 61 -3.36 14.35 6.58
C ALA A 61 -3.39 14.95 8.00
N GLU A 62 -4.41 14.60 8.79
CA GLU A 62 -4.51 15.02 10.20
C GLU A 62 -3.25 14.61 10.99
N GLN A 63 -2.74 13.42 10.70
CA GLN A 63 -1.42 12.96 11.12
C GLN A 63 -0.45 13.07 9.94
N SER A 64 0.20 14.22 9.81
CA SER A 64 1.22 14.43 8.80
C SER A 64 2.50 13.67 9.15
N LEU A 65 3.26 13.30 8.12
CA LEU A 65 4.59 12.71 8.23
C LEU A 65 5.55 13.51 7.38
N LEU A 66 6.74 13.78 7.92
CA LEU A 66 7.82 14.32 7.12
C LEU A 66 8.22 13.31 6.04
N PHE A 67 8.68 13.81 4.91
CA PHE A 67 9.12 12.95 3.81
C PHE A 67 10.19 11.93 4.24
N THR A 68 11.14 12.36 5.06
CA THR A 68 12.20 11.48 5.59
C THR A 68 11.63 10.39 6.49
N GLU A 69 10.58 10.67 7.26
CA GLU A 69 9.91 9.68 8.10
C GLU A 69 9.16 8.65 7.24
N LEU A 70 8.40 9.10 6.25
CA LEU A 70 7.74 8.20 5.32
C LEU A 70 8.75 7.32 4.57
N LEU A 71 9.85 7.90 4.11
CA LEU A 71 10.91 7.16 3.43
C LEU A 71 11.54 6.11 4.34
N ASN A 72 11.81 6.45 5.61
CA ASN A 72 12.33 5.49 6.58
C ASN A 72 11.37 4.32 6.79
N HIS A 73 10.07 4.58 6.97
CA HIS A 73 9.07 3.51 7.11
C HIS A 73 9.03 2.58 5.88
N LEU A 74 9.14 3.13 4.67
CA LEU A 74 9.17 2.33 3.44
C LEU A 74 10.44 1.47 3.33
N LEU A 75 11.60 2.01 3.74
CA LEU A 75 12.85 1.27 3.77
C LEU A 75 12.77 0.12 4.78
N GLU A 76 12.27 0.37 5.98
CA GLU A 76 12.04 -0.65 7.01
C GLU A 76 11.13 -1.77 6.51
N GLU A 77 9.96 -1.41 5.95
CA GLU A 77 9.04 -2.38 5.36
C GLU A 77 9.72 -3.19 4.26
N SER A 78 10.52 -2.56 3.39
CA SER A 78 11.23 -3.25 2.31
C SER A 78 12.23 -4.29 2.82
N ILE A 79 12.92 -4.00 3.93
CA ILE A 79 13.86 -4.92 4.57
C ILE A 79 13.10 -6.11 5.16
N ASP A 80 11.97 -5.86 5.80
CA ASP A 80 11.11 -6.92 6.36
C ASP A 80 10.54 -7.82 5.27
N GLN A 81 10.01 -7.24 4.19
CA GLN A 81 9.51 -8.00 3.04
C GLN A 81 10.61 -8.81 2.36
N SER A 82 11.82 -8.25 2.24
CA SER A 82 12.99 -8.95 1.71
C SER A 82 13.36 -10.15 2.57
N ARG A 83 13.36 -9.98 3.90
CA ARG A 83 13.62 -11.06 4.87
C ARG A 83 12.58 -12.17 4.78
N LEU A 84 11.30 -11.84 4.63
CA LEU A 84 10.22 -12.83 4.48
C LEU A 84 10.30 -13.63 3.18
N ARG A 85 10.84 -13.04 2.10
CA ARG A 85 11.02 -13.72 0.80
C ARG A 85 12.24 -14.64 0.77
N LYS A 86 13.22 -14.43 1.66
CA LYS A 86 14.37 -15.33 1.78
C LYS A 86 13.90 -16.65 2.38
N LEU A 87 14.31 -17.74 1.76
CA LEU A 87 14.07 -19.07 2.29
C LEU A 87 14.78 -19.21 3.65
N PRO A 88 14.15 -19.85 4.65
CA PRO A 88 14.82 -20.14 5.91
C PRO A 88 16.04 -21.03 5.65
N TYR A 89 17.02 -20.97 6.56
CA TYR A 89 18.15 -21.89 6.56
C TYR A 89 17.62 -23.34 6.53
N ASP A 90 18.00 -24.07 5.50
CA ASP A 90 17.66 -25.48 5.35
C ASP A 90 18.80 -26.33 5.91
N PRO A 91 18.61 -27.01 7.06
CA PRO A 91 19.64 -27.84 7.64
C PRO A 91 19.85 -29.14 6.86
N VAL A 92 19.01 -29.44 5.84
CA VAL A 92 19.14 -30.65 5.03
C VAL A 92 20.39 -30.54 4.14
N PRO A 93 21.26 -31.58 4.13
CA PRO A 93 22.39 -31.68 3.22
C PRO A 93 21.95 -31.47 1.77
N GLU A 94 22.86 -30.94 0.94
CA GLU A 94 22.53 -30.55 -0.43
C GLU A 94 21.98 -31.73 -1.26
N GLU A 95 22.48 -32.94 -0.99
CA GLU A 95 22.05 -34.19 -1.61
C GLU A 95 20.62 -34.61 -1.23
N GLY A 96 20.09 -34.09 -0.12
CA GLY A 96 18.75 -34.38 0.39
C GLY A 96 17.68 -33.36 0.00
N ARG A 97 18.04 -32.30 -0.73
CA ARG A 97 17.10 -31.23 -1.12
C ARG A 97 16.18 -31.73 -2.24
N LEU A 98 14.94 -32.06 -1.89
CA LEU A 98 13.93 -32.60 -2.82
C LEU A 98 13.46 -31.60 -3.91
N PHE A 99 13.71 -30.30 -3.74
CA PHE A 99 13.33 -29.28 -4.72
C PHE A 99 14.48 -28.28 -4.94
N HIS A 100 14.75 -27.95 -6.21
CA HIS A 100 15.65 -26.86 -6.59
C HIS A 100 15.05 -25.53 -6.10
N ARG A 101 15.74 -24.86 -5.17
CA ARG A 101 15.37 -23.53 -4.70
C ARG A 101 16.16 -22.48 -5.49
N LYS A 102 15.48 -21.44 -5.97
CA LYS A 102 16.11 -20.25 -6.59
C LYS A 102 16.80 -19.40 -5.54
#